data_AF-A0A6B0TCK7-F1
#
_entry.id   AF-A0A6B0TCK7-F1
#
_cell.length_a   1.000
_cell.length_b   1.000
_cell.length_c   1.000
_cell.angle_alpha   90.00
_cell.angle_beta   90.00
_cell.angle_gamma   90.00
#
_symmetry.space_group_name_H-M   'P 1'
#
loop_
_entity.id
_entity.type
_entity.pdbx_description
1 polymer ?
#
loop_
_entity_poly.entity_id
_entity_poly.type
_entity_poly.pdbx_seq_one_letter_code
_entity_poly.pdbx_strand_id
1 'polypeptide(L)'
;MQRGNGAYHFYVRRSGGGEITAASVEATGGGRNALLTISDGGCEGAGTLYWQVDFGQGAVKNPPSYWPDDVMAALGNSEDGVTENPSLRRQLTDGQLKDVTIVNNRFEFDVADNPTEATVEFELPDGEEEGRRLHVSSWTLPGEFDEEEIEDQELEDSVVEEFEAGERGSLTVDIPQL
;
A
#
# COMPACT_ATOMS: atom_id res chain seq x y z
N MET A 1 35.61 40.24 -21.01
CA MET A 1 35.74 39.02 -20.19
C MET A 1 34.99 37.89 -20.90
N GLN A 2 35.68 36.85 -21.34
CA GLN A 2 35.02 35.66 -21.89
C GLN A 2 34.39 34.87 -20.74
N ARG A 3 33.07 34.63 -20.83
CA ARG A 3 32.41 33.58 -20.04
C ARG A 3 32.80 32.26 -20.71
N GLY A 4 33.56 31.41 -20.02
CA GLY A 4 33.88 30.09 -20.52
C GLY A 4 32.61 29.25 -20.55
N ASN A 5 32.14 28.89 -21.74
CA ASN A 5 31.16 27.83 -21.88
C ASN A 5 31.94 26.51 -21.91
N GLY A 6 31.75 25.67 -20.91
CA GLY A 6 32.27 24.31 -20.86
C GLY A 6 31.10 23.36 -20.66
N ALA A 7 31.08 22.25 -21.40
CA ALA A 7 30.20 21.12 -21.15
C ALA A 7 31.01 20.07 -20.40
N TYR A 8 30.49 19.58 -19.28
CA TYR A 8 31.06 18.42 -18.62
C TYR A 8 30.47 17.16 -19.28
N HIS A 9 31.34 16.31 -19.80
CA HIS A 9 30.97 15.01 -20.32
C HIS A 9 31.50 13.95 -19.36
N PHE A 10 30.60 13.16 -18.80
CA PHE A 10 30.96 12.04 -17.94
C PHE A 10 30.69 10.74 -18.68
N TYR A 11 31.60 9.78 -18.52
CA TYR A 11 31.34 8.39 -18.86
C TYR A 11 31.69 7.55 -17.65
N VAL A 12 30.74 6.72 -17.22
CA VAL A 12 30.95 5.77 -16.14
C VAL A 12 31.48 4.49 -16.77
N ARG A 13 32.66 4.05 -16.34
CA ARG A 13 33.25 2.78 -16.78
C ARG A 13 33.46 1.89 -15.57
N ARG A 14 32.77 0.75 -15.56
CA ARG A 14 32.92 -0.28 -14.53
C ARG A 14 34.18 -1.11 -14.78
N SER A 15 34.91 -1.41 -13.71
CA SER A 15 35.98 -2.42 -13.69
C SER A 15 35.74 -3.39 -12.53
N GLY A 16 34.94 -4.44 -12.74
CA GLY A 16 34.67 -5.46 -11.70
C GLY A 16 33.30 -6.15 -11.79
N GLY A 17 33.02 -7.02 -10.83
CA GLY A 17 31.87 -7.94 -10.79
C GLY A 17 30.59 -7.46 -10.07
N GLY A 18 30.53 -6.24 -9.52
CA GLY A 18 29.32 -5.71 -8.83
C GLY A 18 28.53 -4.64 -9.61
N GLU A 19 27.21 -4.60 -9.44
CA GLU A 19 26.30 -3.60 -10.04
C GLU A 19 26.58 -2.17 -9.53
N ILE A 20 26.41 -1.18 -10.39
CA ILE A 20 26.37 0.23 -9.97
C ILE A 20 24.90 0.53 -9.72
N THR A 21 24.49 0.60 -8.46
CA THR A 21 23.07 0.76 -8.08
C THR A 21 22.62 2.22 -8.11
N ALA A 22 23.51 3.17 -7.79
CA ALA A 22 23.30 4.59 -8.07
C ALA A 22 24.60 5.40 -8.12
N ALA A 23 24.49 6.58 -8.72
CA ALA A 23 25.46 7.66 -8.60
C ALA A 23 24.71 9.00 -8.72
N SER A 24 24.80 9.85 -7.70
CA SER A 24 24.33 11.23 -7.79
C SER A 24 25.47 12.14 -8.25
N VAL A 25 25.14 13.08 -9.14
CA VAL A 25 26.08 14.12 -9.58
C VAL A 25 25.44 15.46 -9.30
N GLU A 26 25.99 16.17 -8.33
CA GLU A 26 25.56 17.53 -8.02
C GLU A 26 26.65 18.53 -8.42
N ALA A 27 26.24 19.56 -9.17
CA ALA A 27 27.09 20.70 -9.50
C ALA A 27 26.60 21.91 -8.71
N THR A 28 27.41 22.36 -7.76
CA THR A 28 27.11 23.55 -6.95
C THR A 28 28.13 24.65 -7.18
N GLY A 29 27.70 25.90 -6.98
CA GLY A 29 28.51 27.09 -7.28
C GLY A 29 28.49 27.49 -8.76
N GLY A 30 28.84 28.75 -9.03
CA GLY A 30 28.85 29.32 -10.38
C GLY A 30 30.13 30.10 -10.68
N GLY A 31 30.48 30.25 -11.96
CA GLY A 31 31.65 30.99 -12.40
C GLY A 31 32.93 30.13 -12.46
N ARG A 32 34.02 30.59 -11.83
CA ARG A 32 35.35 29.93 -11.90
C ARG A 32 35.58 28.85 -10.83
N ASN A 33 34.62 28.65 -9.92
CA ASN A 33 34.73 27.74 -8.79
C ASN A 33 33.50 26.82 -8.74
N ALA A 34 33.27 26.04 -9.81
CA ALA A 34 32.28 24.98 -9.77
C ALA A 34 32.80 23.87 -8.85
N LEU A 35 31.99 23.47 -7.86
CA LEU A 35 32.23 22.30 -7.06
C LEU A 35 31.43 21.15 -7.67
N LEU A 36 32.12 20.08 -8.02
CA LEU A 36 31.52 18.83 -8.45
C LEU A 36 31.66 17.84 -7.30
N THR A 37 30.53 17.40 -6.77
CA THR A 37 30.50 16.36 -5.75
C THR A 37 30.03 15.06 -6.41
N ILE A 38 30.84 14.01 -6.25
CA ILE A 38 30.45 12.63 -6.56
C ILE A 38 30.40 11.92 -5.23
N SER A 39 29.21 11.57 -4.79
CA SER A 39 28.99 10.76 -3.60
C SER A 39 28.62 9.34 -4.02
N ASP A 40 28.86 8.40 -3.13
CA ASP A 40 28.05 7.20 -3.08
C ASP A 40 26.64 7.67 -2.75
N GLY A 41 25.89 8.04 -3.78
CA GLY A 41 24.47 8.22 -3.67
C GLY A 41 23.98 6.82 -3.43
N GLY A 42 23.88 6.41 -2.17
CA GLY A 42 23.07 5.25 -1.85
C GLY A 42 21.78 5.46 -2.62
N CYS A 43 21.54 4.65 -3.64
CA CYS A 43 20.20 4.17 -3.81
C CYS A 43 19.97 3.49 -2.47
N GLU A 44 19.36 4.21 -1.52
CA GLU A 44 18.28 3.56 -0.80
C GLU A 44 17.47 2.95 -1.94
N GLY A 45 17.71 1.66 -2.21
CA GLY A 45 16.99 0.95 -3.26
C GLY A 45 15.55 1.29 -3.03
N ALA A 46 14.81 1.68 -4.09
CA ALA A 46 13.41 2.07 -3.97
C ALA A 46 12.77 1.13 -2.93
N GLY A 47 12.50 1.67 -1.73
CA GLY A 47 12.29 0.82 -0.57
C GLY A 47 11.09 -0.07 -0.85
N THR A 48 11.05 -1.27 -0.30
CA THR A 48 9.85 -2.12 -0.44
C THR A 48 8.66 -1.37 0.13
N LEU A 49 7.65 -1.10 -0.70
CA LEU A 49 6.40 -0.47 -0.27
C LEU A 49 5.50 -1.58 0.23
N TYR A 50 5.32 -1.64 1.54
CA TYR A 50 4.41 -2.58 2.18
C TYR A 50 3.01 -1.97 2.25
N TRP A 51 2.00 -2.80 2.02
CA TRP A 51 0.62 -2.36 2.00
C TRP A 51 -0.33 -3.36 2.65
N GLN A 52 -1.47 -2.85 3.11
CA GLN A 52 -2.58 -3.62 3.65
C GLN A 52 -3.89 -3.17 3.00
N VAL A 53 -4.80 -4.11 2.75
CA VAL A 53 -6.19 -3.83 2.37
C VAL A 53 -7.10 -4.35 3.46
N ASP A 54 -8.00 -3.49 3.96
CA ASP A 54 -8.98 -3.81 4.99
C ASP A 54 -10.40 -3.75 4.44
N PHE A 55 -11.24 -4.69 4.87
CA PHE A 55 -12.69 -4.67 4.70
C PHE A 55 -13.38 -4.70 6.06
N GLY A 56 -14.20 -3.69 6.32
CA GLY A 56 -14.78 -3.46 7.64
C GLY A 56 -16.17 -2.85 7.60
N GLN A 57 -16.78 -2.78 8.78
CA GLN A 57 -18.08 -2.14 8.97
C GLN A 57 -17.93 -0.66 9.31
N GLY A 58 -18.86 0.15 8.84
CA GLY A 58 -18.97 1.56 9.19
C GLY A 58 -18.00 2.45 8.42
N ALA A 59 -17.61 3.56 9.02
CA ALA A 59 -16.58 4.44 8.46
C ALA A 59 -15.18 3.89 8.72
N VAL A 60 -14.24 4.19 7.83
CA VAL A 60 -12.81 3.94 8.03
C VAL A 60 -12.33 4.71 9.25
N LYS A 61 -11.57 4.05 10.14
CA LYS A 61 -10.93 4.64 11.31
C LYS A 61 -9.46 4.90 10.97
N ASN A 62 -8.91 6.05 11.36
CA ASN A 62 -7.49 6.39 11.19
C ASN A 62 -6.89 6.83 12.56
N PRO A 63 -5.95 6.07 13.14
CA PRO A 63 -5.37 4.83 12.61
C PRO A 63 -6.39 3.68 12.55
N PRO A 64 -6.12 2.61 11.79
CA PRO A 64 -7.02 1.48 11.71
C PRO A 64 -7.20 0.85 13.10
N SER A 65 -8.42 0.40 13.38
CA SER A 65 -8.78 -0.16 14.68
C SER A 65 -9.46 -1.50 14.44
N TYR A 66 -8.74 -2.56 14.80
CA TYR A 66 -9.15 -3.94 14.56
C TYR A 66 -9.97 -4.53 15.71
N TRP A 67 -9.96 -3.89 16.88
CA TRP A 67 -10.75 -4.32 18.03
C TRP A 67 -11.77 -3.24 18.43
N PRO A 68 -13.01 -3.61 18.82
CA PRO A 68 -13.62 -4.96 18.76
C PRO A 68 -14.25 -5.32 17.41
N ASP A 69 -14.24 -4.37 16.48
CA ASP A 69 -14.89 -4.48 15.17
C ASP A 69 -13.91 -5.11 14.16
N ASP A 70 -13.68 -6.39 14.37
CA ASP A 70 -12.72 -7.26 13.70
C ASP A 70 -12.93 -7.23 12.16
N VAL A 71 -11.90 -6.79 11.42
CA VAL A 71 -11.90 -6.59 9.96
C VAL A 71 -11.36 -7.82 9.24
N MET A 72 -11.71 -7.97 7.96
CA MET A 72 -10.96 -8.85 7.08
C MET A 72 -9.83 -8.06 6.42
N ALA A 73 -8.61 -8.59 6.42
CA ALA A 73 -7.45 -7.92 5.84
C ALA A 73 -6.73 -8.80 4.83
N ALA A 74 -5.96 -8.18 3.93
CA ALA A 74 -4.94 -8.80 3.09
C ALA A 74 -3.66 -7.96 3.15
N LEU A 75 -2.52 -8.62 3.00
CA LEU A 75 -1.20 -8.01 3.06
C LEU A 75 -0.44 -8.24 1.77
N GLY A 76 0.46 -7.32 1.46
CA GLY A 76 1.40 -7.49 0.37
C GLY A 76 2.46 -6.40 0.33
N ASN A 77 3.26 -6.41 -0.73
CA ASN A 77 4.27 -5.40 -0.96
C ASN A 77 4.59 -5.25 -2.46
N SER A 78 5.36 -4.22 -2.81
CA SER A 78 5.75 -3.92 -4.20
C SER A 78 6.71 -4.92 -4.85
N GLU A 79 7.34 -5.82 -4.09
CA GLU A 79 8.30 -6.81 -4.61
C GLU A 79 7.65 -8.18 -4.85
N ASP A 80 6.81 -8.63 -3.91
CA ASP A 80 6.19 -9.96 -3.90
C ASP A 80 4.71 -9.96 -4.29
N GLY A 81 4.10 -8.78 -4.46
CA GLY A 81 2.66 -8.64 -4.69
C GLY A 81 1.87 -9.05 -3.44
N VAL A 82 0.84 -9.87 -3.61
CA VAL A 82 -0.01 -10.34 -2.49
C VAL A 82 0.73 -11.40 -1.67
N THR A 83 1.00 -11.12 -0.39
CA THR A 83 1.68 -12.07 0.52
C THR A 83 0.70 -12.85 1.40
N GLU A 84 -0.44 -12.26 1.78
CA GLU A 84 -1.50 -12.93 2.55
C GLU A 84 -2.91 -12.53 2.07
N ASN A 85 -3.80 -13.51 1.85
CA ASN A 85 -5.19 -13.26 1.43
C ASN A 85 -6.16 -14.43 1.78
N PRO A 86 -7.10 -14.24 2.72
CA PRO A 86 -7.08 -13.19 3.73
C PRO A 86 -5.92 -13.43 4.70
N SER A 87 -5.34 -12.35 5.23
CA SER A 87 -4.51 -12.44 6.43
C SER A 87 -5.33 -13.03 7.58
N LEU A 88 -4.66 -13.75 8.48
CA LEU A 88 -5.22 -14.62 9.52
C LEU A 88 -6.39 -13.93 10.27
N ARG A 89 -7.57 -14.14 9.69
CA ARG A 89 -8.89 -13.63 10.06
C ARG A 89 -8.92 -13.08 11.48
N ARG A 90 -8.91 -11.76 11.58
CA ARG A 90 -9.44 -11.04 12.74
C ARG A 90 -10.96 -11.14 12.68
N GLN A 91 -11.47 -12.37 12.81
CA GLN A 91 -12.85 -12.66 13.13
C GLN A 91 -12.81 -13.71 14.27
N LEU A 92 -12.47 -13.25 15.47
CA LEU A 92 -12.34 -14.07 16.68
C LEU A 92 -13.67 -14.53 17.31
N THR A 93 -14.83 -13.97 16.95
CA THR A 93 -16.15 -14.34 17.51
C THR A 93 -17.32 -14.16 16.53
N ASP A 94 -18.37 -14.98 16.68
CA ASP A 94 -19.67 -14.81 16.01
C ASP A 94 -20.21 -13.36 16.17
N GLY A 95 -20.79 -12.78 15.12
CA GLY A 95 -21.29 -11.40 15.10
C GLY A 95 -20.28 -10.32 14.66
N GLN A 96 -19.00 -10.66 14.48
CA GLN A 96 -18.04 -9.74 13.85
C GLN A 96 -18.36 -9.52 12.37
N LEU A 97 -18.12 -8.30 11.89
CA LEU A 97 -18.71 -7.76 10.65
C LEU A 97 -20.23 -7.92 10.56
N LYS A 98 -20.95 -8.10 11.70
CA LYS A 98 -22.39 -8.36 11.75
C LYS A 98 -22.86 -9.48 10.81
N ASP A 99 -22.15 -10.60 10.82
CA ASP A 99 -22.50 -11.80 10.04
C ASP A 99 -22.54 -11.57 8.52
N VAL A 100 -21.80 -10.56 8.02
CA VAL A 100 -21.54 -10.40 6.58
C VAL A 100 -20.76 -11.62 6.08
N THR A 101 -21.26 -12.25 5.03
CA THR A 101 -20.61 -13.42 4.41
C THR A 101 -19.71 -12.96 3.28
N ILE A 102 -18.40 -13.15 3.41
CA ILE A 102 -17.45 -12.84 2.34
C ILE A 102 -17.47 -13.96 1.30
N VAL A 103 -17.74 -13.60 0.05
CA VAL A 103 -17.74 -14.53 -1.07
C VAL A 103 -16.33 -15.09 -1.24
N ASN A 104 -16.21 -16.40 -1.40
CA ASN A 104 -14.93 -17.11 -1.52
C ASN A 104 -13.96 -16.92 -0.35
N ASN A 105 -14.37 -16.20 0.71
CA ASN A 105 -13.56 -15.89 1.88
C ASN A 105 -12.22 -15.19 1.56
N ARG A 106 -12.15 -14.36 0.51
CA ARG A 106 -10.90 -13.71 0.07
C ARG A 106 -11.18 -12.39 -0.65
N PHE A 107 -10.15 -11.55 -0.77
CA PHE A 107 -10.11 -10.49 -1.77
C PHE A 107 -9.79 -11.07 -3.15
N GLU A 108 -10.24 -10.39 -4.19
CA GLU A 108 -9.81 -10.60 -5.57
C GLU A 108 -8.91 -9.44 -5.97
N PHE A 109 -7.76 -9.77 -6.55
CA PHE A 109 -6.77 -8.80 -7.02
C PHE A 109 -6.70 -8.85 -8.55
N ASP A 110 -6.53 -7.70 -9.19
CA ASP A 110 -6.41 -7.59 -10.64
C ASP A 110 -5.20 -8.38 -11.20
N VAL A 111 -4.05 -8.27 -10.54
CA VAL A 111 -2.81 -8.99 -10.88
C VAL A 111 -2.10 -9.41 -9.58
N ALA A 112 -2.00 -10.72 -9.32
CA ALA A 112 -1.49 -11.21 -8.04
C ALA A 112 -0.05 -10.76 -7.69
N ASP A 113 0.85 -10.72 -8.69
CA ASP A 113 2.28 -10.42 -8.46
C ASP A 113 2.57 -8.91 -8.38
N ASN A 114 1.64 -8.05 -8.83
CA ASN A 114 1.77 -6.60 -8.77
C ASN A 114 0.37 -5.97 -8.80
N PRO A 115 -0.40 -6.11 -7.72
CA PRO A 115 -1.80 -5.73 -7.73
C PRO A 115 -1.93 -4.21 -7.68
N THR A 116 -2.85 -3.67 -8.48
CA THR A 116 -3.19 -2.23 -8.48
C THR A 116 -4.56 -1.97 -7.88
N GLU A 117 -5.42 -2.98 -7.84
CA GLU A 117 -6.77 -2.92 -7.28
C GLU A 117 -7.06 -4.17 -6.44
N ALA A 118 -7.80 -3.99 -5.35
CA ALA A 118 -8.38 -5.08 -4.57
C ALA A 118 -9.90 -4.95 -4.52
N THR A 119 -10.59 -6.06 -4.77
CA THR A 119 -12.06 -6.16 -4.72
C THR A 119 -12.49 -7.17 -3.68
N VAL A 120 -13.53 -6.84 -2.91
CA VAL A 120 -14.19 -7.77 -2.00
C VAL A 120 -15.66 -7.88 -2.35
N GLU A 121 -16.11 -9.12 -2.56
CA GLU A 121 -17.51 -9.45 -2.74
C GLU A 121 -18.10 -10.03 -1.45
N PHE A 122 -19.32 -9.65 -1.11
CA PHE A 122 -19.97 -10.08 0.12
C PHE A 122 -21.48 -10.18 -0.01
N GLU A 123 -22.10 -10.92 0.89
CA GLU A 123 -23.55 -11.09 1.02
C GLU A 123 -23.99 -10.68 2.42
N LEU A 124 -25.01 -9.83 2.48
CA LEU A 124 -25.63 -9.42 3.74
C LEU A 124 -26.76 -10.41 4.08
N PRO A 125 -26.87 -10.90 5.33
CA PRO A 125 -27.99 -11.73 5.73
C PRO A 125 -29.32 -10.98 5.59
N ASP A 126 -30.37 -11.74 5.25
CA ASP A 126 -31.75 -11.25 5.24
C ASP A 126 -32.16 -10.73 6.64
N GLY A 127 -32.89 -9.61 6.71
CA GLY A 127 -33.36 -9.05 7.97
C GLY A 127 -33.95 -7.63 7.85
N GLU A 128 -34.47 -7.10 8.96
CA GLU A 128 -35.04 -5.75 9.05
C GLU A 128 -34.01 -4.64 9.40
N GLU A 129 -32.71 -4.94 9.42
CA GLU A 129 -31.71 -3.89 9.72
C GLU A 129 -31.74 -2.80 8.64
N GLU A 130 -31.83 -1.54 9.07
CA GLU A 130 -31.57 -0.37 8.23
C GLU A 130 -30.17 -0.50 7.61
N GLY A 131 -30.00 0.00 6.38
CA GLY A 131 -28.83 -0.21 5.53
C GLY A 131 -27.49 -0.28 6.27
N ARG A 132 -26.66 -1.26 5.91
CA ARG A 132 -25.35 -1.44 6.53
C ARG A 132 -24.30 -0.69 5.75
N ARG A 133 -23.67 0.24 6.47
CA ARG A 133 -22.47 0.91 5.97
C ARG A 133 -21.26 -0.02 6.06
N LEU A 134 -20.58 -0.24 4.94
CA LEU A 134 -19.39 -1.06 4.80
C LEU A 134 -18.30 -0.26 4.10
N HIS A 135 -17.05 -0.63 4.32
CA HIS A 135 -15.91 -0.01 3.64
C HIS A 135 -14.87 -1.03 3.21
N VAL A 136 -14.11 -0.64 2.20
CA VAL A 136 -12.79 -1.19 1.87
C VAL A 136 -11.78 -0.04 1.89
N SER A 137 -10.58 -0.27 2.41
CA SER A 137 -9.52 0.74 2.46
C SER A 137 -8.15 0.12 2.22
N SER A 138 -7.24 0.89 1.65
CA SER A 138 -5.84 0.50 1.46
C SER A 138 -4.91 1.42 2.26
N TRP A 139 -3.84 0.83 2.79
CA TRP A 139 -2.91 1.48 3.69
C TRP A 139 -1.47 1.21 3.25
N THR A 140 -0.59 2.17 3.46
CA THR A 140 0.86 1.92 3.48
C THR A 140 1.32 1.57 4.89
N LEU A 141 2.27 0.64 4.95
CA LEU A 141 2.90 0.19 6.20
C LEU A 141 4.36 0.66 6.24
N PRO A 142 4.90 1.00 7.42
CA PRO A 142 6.32 1.34 7.58
C PRO A 142 7.28 0.17 7.28
N GLY A 143 6.77 -1.07 7.29
CA GLY A 143 7.48 -2.31 7.01
C GLY A 143 6.51 -3.49 6.88
N GLU A 144 7.00 -4.72 7.11
CA GLU A 144 6.12 -5.88 7.32
C GLU A 144 5.10 -5.57 8.44
N PHE A 145 3.90 -6.12 8.36
CA PHE A 145 2.84 -5.82 9.31
C PHE A 145 3.26 -6.11 10.76
N ASP A 146 3.24 -5.07 11.60
CA ASP A 146 3.43 -5.15 13.06
C ASP A 146 2.25 -4.49 13.78
N GLU A 147 1.69 -5.19 14.78
CA GLU A 147 0.59 -4.65 15.60
C GLU A 147 1.03 -3.48 16.47
N GLU A 148 2.33 -3.37 16.80
CA GLU A 148 2.87 -2.24 17.57
C GLU A 148 2.99 -0.96 16.72
N GLU A 149 2.94 -1.05 15.39
CA GLU A 149 3.13 0.05 14.43
C GLU A 149 1.82 0.46 13.73
N ILE A 150 0.67 0.03 14.24
CA ILE A 150 -0.66 0.38 13.68
C ILE A 150 -0.88 1.89 13.59
N GLU A 151 -0.36 2.64 14.56
CA GLU A 151 -0.48 4.11 14.59
C GLU A 151 0.34 4.81 13.49
N ASP A 152 1.30 4.11 12.89
CA ASP A 152 2.19 4.61 11.84
C ASP A 152 1.75 4.23 10.43
N GLN A 153 0.61 3.52 10.28
CA GLN A 153 0.01 3.23 8.97
C GLN A 153 -0.62 4.49 8.36
N GLU A 154 -0.43 4.70 7.05
CA GLU A 154 -1.04 5.83 6.35
C GLU A 154 -2.17 5.34 5.43
N LEU A 155 -3.34 5.97 5.52
CA LEU A 155 -4.49 5.68 4.66
C LEU A 155 -4.23 6.24 3.26
N GLU A 156 -4.29 5.39 2.25
CA GLU A 156 -4.07 5.77 0.86
C GLU A 156 -5.39 6.00 0.12
N ASP A 157 -6.25 4.99 0.14
CA ASP A 157 -7.56 5.05 -0.50
C ASP A 157 -8.63 4.35 0.33
N SER A 158 -9.88 4.75 0.14
CA SER A 158 -11.02 4.07 0.74
C SER A 158 -12.32 4.31 -0.02
N VAL A 159 -13.14 3.26 -0.04
CA VAL A 159 -14.52 3.32 -0.52
C VAL A 159 -15.44 2.93 0.62
N VAL A 160 -16.49 3.72 0.82
CA VAL A 160 -17.49 3.51 1.87
C VAL A 160 -18.88 3.64 1.28
N GLU A 161 -19.68 2.60 1.39
CA GLU A 161 -21.04 2.55 0.84
C GLU A 161 -22.03 1.93 1.83
N GLU A 162 -23.32 2.11 1.56
CA GLU A 162 -24.42 1.57 2.34
C GLU A 162 -25.18 0.54 1.51
N PHE A 163 -25.40 -0.64 2.07
CA PHE A 163 -26.03 -1.80 1.42
C PHE A 163 -27.27 -2.24 2.16
N GLU A 164 -28.29 -2.70 1.45
CA GLU A 164 -29.53 -3.18 2.07
C GLU A 164 -29.41 -4.65 2.53
N ALA A 165 -30.28 -5.05 3.46
CA ALA A 165 -30.31 -6.43 3.94
C ALA A 165 -30.67 -7.40 2.79
N GLY A 166 -30.05 -8.59 2.77
CA GLY A 166 -30.22 -9.57 1.70
C GLY A 166 -29.50 -9.22 0.39
N GLU A 167 -28.83 -8.08 0.31
CA GLU A 167 -28.08 -7.67 -0.88
C GLU A 167 -26.73 -8.40 -1.00
N ARG A 168 -26.32 -8.65 -2.24
CA ARG A 168 -24.94 -8.99 -2.58
C ARG A 168 -24.22 -7.74 -3.06
N GLY A 169 -23.16 -7.35 -2.36
CA GLY A 169 -22.38 -6.16 -2.64
C GLY A 169 -20.96 -6.48 -3.12
N SER A 170 -20.31 -5.46 -3.67
CA SER A 170 -18.91 -5.49 -4.04
C SER A 170 -18.31 -4.11 -3.78
N LEU A 171 -17.10 -4.08 -3.24
CA LEU A 171 -16.32 -2.85 -3.08
C LEU A 171 -14.91 -3.06 -3.61
N THR A 172 -14.35 -2.01 -4.23
CA THR A 172 -13.02 -2.02 -4.85
C THR A 172 -12.23 -0.81 -4.35
N VAL A 173 -10.93 -0.99 -4.13
CA VAL A 173 -9.99 0.08 -3.70
C VAL A 173 -8.71 0.02 -4.53
N ASP A 174 -8.08 1.17 -4.72
CA ASP A 174 -6.75 1.26 -5.31
C ASP A 174 -5.66 0.86 -4.29
N ILE A 175 -4.62 0.15 -4.74
CA ILE A 175 -3.47 -0.25 -3.92
C ILE A 175 -2.28 0.67 -4.22
N PRO A 176 -1.58 1.19 -3.20
CA PRO A 176 -0.44 2.07 -3.42
C PRO A 176 0.70 1.37 -4.18
N GLN A 177 1.37 2.13 -5.06
CA GLN A 177 2.45 1.65 -5.92
C GLN A 177 3.72 2.48 -5.70
N LEU A 178 4.89 1.90 -6.00
CA LEU A 178 6.19 2.61 -6.03
C LEU A 178 6.38 3.48 -7.28
#